data_AF-A0A133UCQ9-F1
#
_entry.id   AF-A0A133UCQ9-F1
#
_cell.length_a   1.000
_cell.length_b   1.000
_cell.length_c   1.000
_cell.angle_alpha   90.00
_cell.angle_beta   90.00
_cell.angle_gamma   90.00
#
_symmetry.space_group_name_H-M   'P 1'
#
loop_
_entity.id
_entity.type
_entity.pdbx_description
1 polymer ?
#
loop_
_entity_poly.entity_id
_entity_poly.type
_entity_poly.pdbx_seq_one_letter_code
_entity_poly.pdbx_strand_id
1 'polypeptide(L)' 'MNDLSKKEEQLRDLVRSYGSAVVAFSGGVDSSVVSKIASEELGDKAVAVTAPPQPTPNGT' A
#
# COMPACT_ATOMS: atom_id res chain seq x y z
N MET A 1 -25.25 8.25 -5.17
CA MET A 1 -23.89 8.77 -4.92
C MET A 1 -22.97 7.59 -4.73
N ASN A 2 -21.94 7.44 -5.56
CA ASN A 2 -21.08 6.24 -5.56
C ASN A 2 -20.35 6.09 -4.23
N ASP A 3 -20.62 4.99 -3.53
CA ASP A 3 -19.94 4.57 -2.30
C ASP A 3 -18.41 4.50 -2.41
N LEU A 4 -17.89 4.26 -3.62
CA LEU A 4 -16.46 4.10 -3.88
C LEU A 4 -15.67 5.35 -3.52
N SER A 5 -16.15 6.53 -3.93
CA SER A 5 -15.45 7.79 -3.69
C SER A 5 -15.37 8.13 -2.20
N LYS A 6 -16.41 7.79 -1.42
CA LYS A 6 -16.40 7.95 0.03
C LYS A 6 -15.41 7.00 0.72
N LYS A 7 -15.38 5.73 0.32
CA LYS A 7 -14.39 4.78 0.88
C LYS A 7 -12.96 5.20 0.56
N GLU A 8 -12.72 5.73 -0.64
CA GLU A 8 -11.40 6.23 -1.03
C GLU A 8 -10.98 7.44 -0.18
N GLU A 9 -11.88 8.41 0.01
CA GLU A 9 -11.62 9.60 0.83
C GLU A 9 -11.35 9.21 2.30
N GLN A 10 -12.12 8.28 2.87
CA GLN A 10 -11.88 7.76 4.21
C GLN A 10 -10.52 7.07 4.34
N LEU A 11 -10.09 6.32 3.32
CA LEU A 11 -8.77 5.69 3.31
C LEU A 11 -7.66 6.73 3.26
N ARG A 12 -7.79 7.77 2.42
CA ARG A 12 -6.83 8.88 2.32
C ARG A 12 -6.70 9.62 3.66
N ASP A 13 -7.81 9.94 4.31
CA ASP A 13 -7.80 10.59 5.62
C ASP A 13 -7.15 9.71 6.70
N LEU A 14 -7.44 8.41 6.69
CA LEU A 14 -6.82 7.47 7.62
C LEU A 14 -5.30 7.42 7.39
N VAL A 15 -4.86 7.34 6.13
CA VAL A 15 -3.43 7.31 5.77
C VAL A 15 -2.72 8.60 6.17
N ARG A 16 -3.33 9.77 5.95
CA ARG A 16 -2.82 11.06 6.43
C ARG A 16 -2.68 11.08 7.95
N SER A 17 -3.65 10.52 8.67
CA SER A 17 -3.64 10.51 10.14
C SER A 17 -2.48 9.74 10.76
N TYR A 18 -1.93 8.74 10.05
CA TYR A 18 -0.78 7.97 10.53
C TYR A 18 0.56 8.72 10.45
N GLY A 19 0.66 9.75 9.61
CA GLY A 19 1.87 10.56 9.44
C GLY A 19 3.07 9.88 8.77
N SER A 20 3.12 8.54 8.74
CA SER A 20 4.05 7.71 7.96
C SER A 20 3.48 6.30 7.77
N ALA A 21 3.78 5.64 6.65
CA ALA A 21 3.25 4.31 6.35
C ALA A 21 4.27 3.41 5.63
N VAL A 22 4.24 2.12 5.95
CA VAL A 22 4.96 1.08 5.20
C VAL A 22 3.95 0.15 4.56
N VAL A 23 4.00 0.02 3.24
CA VAL A 23 3.06 -0.80 2.46
C VAL A 23 3.77 -2.06 1.97
N ALA A 24 3.29 -3.23 2.39
CA ALA A 24 3.77 -4.49 1.85
C ALA A 24 3.25 -4.66 0.41
N PHE A 25 4.16 -4.61 -0.56
CA PHE A 25 3.87 -4.73 -1.98
C PHE A 25 4.15 -6.16 -2.46
N SER A 26 3.13 -6.85 -2.94
CA SER A 26 3.24 -8.22 -3.44
C SER A 26 3.22 -8.31 -4.98
N GLY A 27 3.13 -7.17 -5.68
CA GLY A 27 2.92 -7.12 -7.13
C GLY A 27 1.45 -7.20 -7.58
N GLY A 28 0.50 -7.16 -6.63
CA GLY A 28 -0.93 -7.15 -6.92
C GLY A 28 -1.50 -5.76 -7.23
N VAL A 29 -2.68 -5.74 -7.86
CA VAL A 29 -3.42 -4.49 -8.15
C VAL A 29 -3.85 -3.77 -6.86
N ASP A 30 -4.23 -4.51 -5.82
CA ASP A 30 -4.66 -3.93 -4.54
C ASP A 30 -3.49 -3.25 -3.81
N SER A 31 -2.32 -3.90 -3.75
CA SER A 31 -1.11 -3.34 -3.14
C SER A 31 -0.57 -2.13 -3.91
N SER A 32 -0.83 -2.06 -5.22
CA SER A 32 -0.49 -0.90 -6.05
C SER A 32 -1.35 0.33 -5.72
N VAL A 33 -2.66 0.13 -5.54
CA VAL A 33 -3.59 1.21 -5.17
C VAL A 33 -3.24 1.79 -3.79
N VAL A 34 -3.01 0.92 -2.80
CA VAL A 34 -2.64 1.36 -1.44
C VAL A 34 -1.28 2.06 -1.42
N SER A 35 -0.28 1.51 -2.14
CA SER A 35 1.04 2.14 -2.30
C SER A 35 0.94 3.52 -2.95
N LYS A 36 0.09 3.66 -3.97
CA LYS A 36 -0.09 4.93 -4.69
C LYS A 36 -0.72 5.97 -3.78
N ILE A 37 -1.80 5.62 -3.07
CA ILE A 37 -2.46 6.52 -2.12
C ILE A 37 -1.51 6.90 -0.99
N ALA A 38 -0.78 5.94 -0.40
CA ALA A 38 0.20 6.24 0.64
C ALA A 38 1.28 7.20 0.16
N SER A 39 1.81 7.00 -1.06
CA SER A 39 2.79 7.91 -1.66
C SER A 39 2.22 9.29 -1.98
N GLU A 40 0.97 9.38 -2.48
CA GLU A 40 0.31 10.66 -2.75
C GLU A 40 0.05 11.47 -1.47
N GLU A 41 -0.33 10.80 -0.38
CA GLU A 41 -0.73 11.48 0.85
C GLU A 41 0.43 11.78 1.80
N LEU A 42 1.44 10.91 1.85
CA LEU A 42 2.56 11.00 2.81
C LEU A 42 3.90 11.33 2.15
N GLY A 43 3.99 11.30 0.82
CA GLY A 43 5.22 11.59 0.07
C GLY A 43 6.37 10.68 0.50
N ASP A 44 7.50 11.29 0.89
CA ASP A 44 8.71 10.60 1.35
C ASP A 44 8.50 9.79 2.65
N LYS A 45 7.37 9.97 3.35
CA LYS A 45 7.02 9.23 4.56
C LYS A 45 6.22 7.94 4.29
N ALA A 46 5.99 7.61 3.02
CA ALA A 46 5.42 6.33 2.61
C ALA A 46 6.45 5.48 1.87
N VAL A 47 6.70 4.26 2.36
CA VAL A 47 7.63 3.32 1.74
C VAL A 47 6.89 2.05 1.34
N ALA A 48 6.91 1.72 0.06
CA ALA A 48 6.44 0.43 -0.44
C ALA A 48 7.59 -0.59 -0.38
N VAL A 49 7.36 -1.72 0.27
CA VAL A 49 8.36 -2.77 0.47
C VAL A 49 7.88 -4.04 -0.22
N THR A 50 8.66 -4.52 -1.18
CA THR A 50 8.44 -5.80 -1.85
C THR A 50 9.26 -6.88 -1.17
N ALA A 51 8.60 -7.93 -0.69
CA ALA A 51 9.30 -9.11 -0.20
C ALA A 51 9.84 -9.92 -1.39
N PRO A 52 11.13 -10.31 -1.40
CA PRO A 52 11.62 -11.24 -2.40
C PRO A 52 10.92 -12.60 -2.25
N PRO A 53 10.71 -13.35 -3.34
CA PRO A 53 10.10 -14.67 -3.26
C PRO A 53 10.92 -15.56 -2.32
N GLN A 54 10.23 -16.29 -1.45
CA GLN A 54 10.85 -17.30 -0.60
C GLN A 54 11.53 -18.35 -1.49
N PRO A 55 12.84 -18.62 -1.35
CA PRO A 55 13.43 -19.75 -2.03
C PRO A 55 12.74 -21.00 -1.48
N THR A 56 12.04 -21.72 -2.34
CA THR A 56 11.64 -23.10 -2.02
C THR A 56 12.92 -23.86 -1.71
N PRO A 57 12.99 -24.67 -0.62
CA PRO A 57 14.13 -25.53 -0.44
C PRO A 57 14.21 -26.43 -1.66
N ASN A 58 15.28 -26.26 -2.44
CA ASN A 58 15.62 -27.17 -3.52
C ASN A 58 15.92 -28.51 -2.83
N GLY A 59 14.89 -29.35 -2.73
CA GLY A 59 14.96 -30.71 -2.25
C GLY A 59 15.17 -31.64 -3.43
N THR A 60 16.26 -32.43 -3.33
CA THR A 60 16.75 -33.53 -4.16
C THR A 60 17.42 -33.17 -5.49
#